data_AF-A0A0M7BEL3-F1
#
_entry.id   AF-A0A0M7BEL3-F1
#
_cell.length_a   1.000
_cell.length_b   1.000
_cell.length_c   1.000
_cell.angle_alpha   90.00
_cell.angle_beta   90.00
_cell.angle_gamma   90.00
#
_symmetry.space_group_name_H-M   'P 1'
#
loop_
_entity.id
_entity.type
_entity.pdbx_description
1 polymer ?
#
loop_
_entity_poly.entity_id
_entity_poly.type
_entity_poly.pdbx_seq_one_letter_code
_entity_poly.pdbx_strand_id
1 'polypeptide(L)'
;MFFRPPSSAQPSERLADWLGRHEQRLKWAALMLGIGSTVSIVQNWHPWPMILGLPFCLIWMFCAWLHGERQLKYINVLFTALYVYGLTRWAVVGA
;
A
#
# COMPACT_ATOMS: atom_id res chain seq x y z
N MET A 1 -18.27 -32.65 -30.07
CA MET A 1 -17.82 -32.39 -28.69
C MET A 1 -16.31 -32.18 -28.74
N PHE A 2 -15.88 -30.93 -28.91
CA PHE A 2 -14.47 -30.59 -29.12
C PHE A 2 -13.80 -30.51 -27.75
N PHE A 3 -13.06 -31.55 -27.39
CA PHE A 3 -12.27 -31.57 -26.16
C PHE A 3 -11.09 -30.61 -26.34
N ARG A 4 -11.24 -29.37 -25.86
CA ARG A 4 -10.14 -28.40 -25.81
C ARG A 4 -9.18 -28.89 -24.72
N PRO A 5 -7.93 -29.28 -25.04
CA PRO A 5 -6.95 -29.59 -24.00
C PRO A 5 -6.79 -28.35 -23.10
N PRO A 6 -6.44 -28.52 -21.81
CA PRO A 6 -6.20 -27.38 -20.92
C PRO A 6 -5.11 -26.52 -21.54
N SER A 7 -5.54 -25.38 -22.08
CA SER A 7 -4.67 -24.35 -22.63
C SER A 7 -3.65 -24.03 -21.55
N SER A 8 -2.37 -24.15 -21.87
CA SER A 8 -1.28 -23.64 -21.06
C SER A 8 -1.62 -22.21 -20.64
N ALA A 9 -2.05 -22.01 -19.38
CA ALA A 9 -2.52 -20.72 -18.89
C ALA A 9 -1.51 -19.65 -19.27
N GLN A 10 -1.95 -18.63 -20.00
CA GLN A 10 -1.06 -17.56 -20.45
C GLN A 10 -0.41 -16.92 -19.20
N PRO A 11 0.86 -16.47 -19.28
CA PRO A 11 1.54 -15.84 -18.14
C PRO A 11 0.73 -14.69 -17.52
N SER A 12 -0.05 -13.96 -18.34
CA SER A 12 -0.94 -12.88 -17.93
C SER A 12 -2.10 -13.35 -17.03
N GLU A 13 -2.73 -14.48 -17.32
CA GLU A 13 -3.83 -15.04 -16.52
C GLU A 13 -3.33 -15.49 -15.14
N ARG A 14 -2.14 -16.10 -15.08
CA ARG A 14 -1.54 -16.50 -13.80
C ARG A 14 -1.16 -15.30 -12.93
N LEU A 15 -0.69 -14.21 -13.54
CA LEU A 15 -0.41 -12.98 -12.83
C LEU A 15 -1.69 -12.36 -12.28
N ALA A 16 -2.77 -12.33 -13.08
CA ALA A 16 -4.07 -11.83 -12.65
C ALA A 16 -4.66 -12.64 -11.49
N ASP A 17 -4.62 -13.97 -11.55
CA ASP A 17 -5.06 -14.86 -10.48
C ASP A 17 -4.21 -14.74 -9.20
N TRP A 18 -2.91 -14.48 -9.36
CA TRP A 18 -2.01 -14.24 -8.24
C TRP A 18 -2.28 -12.87 -7.60
N LEU A 19 -2.45 -11.83 -8.41
CA LEU A 19 -2.82 -10.48 -7.97
C LEU A 19 -4.16 -10.49 -7.23
N GLY A 20 -5.20 -11.11 -7.78
CA GLY A 20 -6.53 -11.18 -7.15
C GLY A 20 -6.52 -11.88 -5.78
N ARG A 21 -5.70 -12.91 -5.60
CA ARG A 21 -5.56 -13.61 -4.31
C ARG A 21 -4.75 -12.84 -3.27
N HIS A 22 -3.78 -12.04 -3.70
CA HIS A 22 -2.91 -11.30 -2.78
C HIS A 22 -3.42 -9.90 -2.48
N GLU A 23 -4.22 -9.29 -3.36
CA GLU A 23 -4.76 -7.95 -3.20
C GLU A 23 -5.47 -7.76 -1.86
N GLN A 24 -6.35 -8.69 -1.49
CA GLN A 24 -7.06 -8.62 -0.21
C GLN A 24 -6.10 -8.69 0.98
N ARG A 25 -5.05 -9.52 0.90
CA ARG A 25 -4.01 -9.60 1.95
C ARG A 25 -3.20 -8.32 2.04
N LEU A 26 -2.88 -7.69 0.90
CA LEU A 26 -2.21 -6.39 0.86
C LEU A 26 -3.07 -5.29 1.49
N LYS A 27 -4.37 -5.26 1.20
CA LYS A 27 -5.34 -4.35 1.84
C LYS A 27 -5.37 -4.53 3.36
N TRP A 28 -5.42 -5.77 3.84
CA TRP A 28 -5.35 -6.07 5.27
C TRP A 28 -4.02 -5.68 5.91
N ALA A 29 -2.90 -5.92 5.23
CA ALA A 29 -1.58 -5.49 5.70
C ALA A 29 -1.51 -3.95 5.79
N ALA A 30 -2.02 -3.23 4.79
CA ALA A 30 -2.08 -1.77 4.80
C ALA A 30 -2.96 -1.24 5.94
N LEU A 31 -4.08 -1.91 6.24
CA LEU A 31 -4.91 -1.58 7.40
C LEU A 31 -4.15 -1.73 8.71
N MET A 32 -3.45 -2.85 8.91
CA MET A 32 -2.66 -3.09 10.13
C MET A 32 -1.52 -2.09 10.28
N LEU A 33 -0.85 -1.74 9.17
CA LEU A 33 0.18 -0.68 9.16
C LEU A 33 -0.41 0.70 9.50
N GLY A 34 -1.59 1.03 8.97
CA GLY A 34 -2.30 2.27 9.30
C GLY A 34 -2.71 2.36 10.77
N ILE A 35 -3.19 1.25 11.35
CA ILE A 35 -3.50 1.15 12.79
C ILE A 35 -2.21 1.34 13.60
N GLY A 36 -1.13 0.63 13.27
CA GLY A 36 0.16 0.77 13.95
C GLY A 36 0.72 2.19 13.87
N SER A 37 0.60 2.84 12.71
CA SER A 37 0.96 4.25 12.53
C SER A 37 0.14 5.15 13.45
N THR A 38 -1.18 4.96 13.51
CA THR A 38 -2.08 5.74 14.37
C THR A 38 -1.76 5.55 15.86
N VAL A 39 -1.52 4.32 16.30
CA VAL A 39 -1.09 4.02 17.68
C VAL A 39 0.23 4.73 17.99
N SER A 40 1.18 4.71 17.07
CA SER A 40 2.46 5.39 17.24
C SER A 40 2.30 6.92 17.34
N ILE A 41 1.33 7.51 16.64
CA ILE A 41 0.99 8.94 16.74
C ILE A 41 0.43 9.25 18.13
N VAL A 42 -0.56 8.48 18.58
CA VAL A 42 -1.21 8.69 19.88
C VAL A 42 -0.22 8.52 21.04
N GLN A 43 0.70 7.56 20.92
CA GLN A 43 1.75 7.31 21.91
C GLN A 43 2.97 8.23 21.79
N ASN A 44 2.97 9.14 20.80
CA ASN A 44 4.07 10.07 20.53
C ASN A 44 5.43 9.38 20.28
N TRP A 45 5.41 8.20 19.64
CA TRP A 45 6.59 7.37 19.36
C TRP A 45 7.31 7.83 18.09
N HIS A 46 7.87 9.05 18.07
CA HIS A 46 8.64 9.53 16.92
C HIS A 46 9.88 8.65 16.67
N PRO A 47 10.22 8.23 15.42
CA PRO A 47 9.61 8.51 14.12
C PRO A 47 8.69 7.39 13.57
N TRP A 48 8.25 6.44 14.42
CA TRP A 48 7.47 5.27 14.00
C TRP A 48 6.20 5.55 13.18
N PRO A 49 5.43 6.65 13.42
CA PRO A 49 4.31 7.02 12.55
C PRO A 49 4.67 7.14 11.08
N MET A 50 5.86 7.67 10.78
CA MET A 50 6.29 7.94 9.40
C MET A 50 6.81 6.66 8.75
N ILE A 51 7.52 5.82 9.51
CA ILE A 51 8.07 4.54 9.04
C ILE A 51 6.95 3.55 8.73
N LEU A 52 5.91 3.49 9.55
CA LEU A 52 4.72 2.67 9.29
C LEU A 52 3.78 3.36 8.28
N GLY A 53 3.78 4.69 8.28
CA GLY A 53 3.08 5.60 7.39
C GLY A 53 3.33 5.32 5.91
N LEU A 54 4.60 5.37 5.52
CA LEU A 54 5.03 5.23 4.14
C LEU A 54 4.59 3.92 3.47
N PRO A 55 4.87 2.73 4.01
CA PRO A 55 4.48 1.48 3.36
C PRO A 55 2.96 1.34 3.27
N PHE A 56 2.19 1.81 4.26
CA PHE A 56 0.72 1.76 4.17
C PHE A 56 0.21 2.67 3.04
N CYS A 57 0.72 3.90 2.93
CA CYS A 57 0.30 4.83 1.89
C CYS A 57 0.63 4.31 0.49
N LEU A 58 1.81 3.72 0.32
CA LEU A 58 2.21 3.14 -0.96
C LEU A 58 1.27 1.98 -1.36
N ILE A 59 0.96 1.06 -0.45
CA ILE A 59 0.06 -0.06 -0.74
C ILE A 59 -1.33 0.44 -1.16
N TRP A 60 -1.90 1.40 -0.43
CA TRP A 60 -3.20 1.97 -0.79
C TRP A 60 -3.18 2.77 -2.08
N MET A 61 -2.09 3.48 -2.36
CA MET A 61 -1.90 4.16 -3.64
C MET A 61 -1.87 3.18 -4.82
N PHE A 62 -1.15 2.05 -4.69
CA PHE A 62 -1.14 0.99 -5.71
C PHE A 62 -2.52 0.37 -5.88
N CYS A 63 -3.22 0.10 -4.78
CA CYS A 63 -4.57 -0.43 -4.81
C CYS A 63 -5.57 0.53 -5.49
N ALA A 64 -5.49 1.82 -5.16
CA ALA A 64 -6.33 2.86 -5.77
C ALA A 64 -6.04 3.02 -7.27
N TRP A 65 -4.78 2.83 -7.69
CA TRP A 65 -4.41 2.83 -9.10
C TRP A 65 -5.07 1.68 -9.86
N LEU A 66 -5.09 0.48 -9.28
CA LEU A 66 -5.69 -0.71 -9.89
C LEU A 66 -7.22 -0.59 -10.00
N HIS A 67 -7.88 0.03 -9.02
CA HIS A 67 -9.35 0.17 -8.98
C HIS A 67 -9.87 1.46 -9.64
N GLY A 68 -8.98 2.37 -10.08
CA GLY A 68 -9.36 3.63 -10.72
C GLY A 68 -9.92 4.70 -9.77
N GLU A 69 -9.75 4.54 -8.46
CA GLU A 69 -10.28 5.46 -7.44
C GLU A 69 -9.42 6.71 -7.30
N ARG A 70 -9.84 7.81 -7.98
CA ARG A 70 -9.06 9.06 -8.03
C ARG A 70 -8.83 9.70 -6.67
N GLN A 71 -9.85 9.73 -5.81
CA GLN A 71 -9.75 10.38 -4.49
C GLN A 71 -8.77 9.65 -3.57
N LEU A 72 -8.87 8.32 -3.50
CA LEU A 72 -7.99 7.48 -2.69
C LEU A 72 -6.53 7.53 -3.20
N LYS A 73 -6.34 7.66 -4.52
CA LYS A 73 -5.02 7.89 -5.10
C LYS A 73 -4.41 9.21 -4.65
N TYR A 74 -5.11 10.34 -4.83
CA TYR A 74 -4.53 11.65 -4.51
C TYR A 74 -4.27 11.85 -3.02
N ILE A 75 -5.15 11.34 -2.14
CA ILE A 75 -4.93 11.44 -0.70
C ILE A 75 -3.70 10.62 -0.25
N ASN A 76 -3.49 9.43 -0.80
CA ASN A 76 -2.31 8.62 -0.49
C ASN A 76 -1.02 9.22 -1.07
N VAL A 77 -1.09 9.87 -2.24
CA VAL A 77 0.04 10.64 -2.79
C VAL A 77 0.41 11.80 -1.86
N LEU A 78 -0.59 12.55 -1.40
CA LEU A 78 -0.38 13.67 -0.47
C LEU A 78 0.21 13.17 0.86
N PHE A 79 -0.34 12.12 1.46
CA PHE A 79 0.19 11.54 2.69
C PHE A 79 1.60 11.00 2.52
N THR A 80 1.90 10.34 1.39
CA THR A 80 3.26 9.90 1.09
C THR A 80 4.21 11.09 1.06
N ALA A 81 3.86 12.18 0.38
CA ALA A 81 4.69 13.38 0.32
C ALA A 81 4.92 14.01 1.71
N LEU A 82 3.87 14.09 2.54
CA LEU A 82 3.97 14.60 3.91
C LEU A 82 4.82 13.70 4.81
N TYR A 83 4.70 12.37 4.71
CA TYR A 83 5.52 11.44 5.46
C TYR A 83 6.99 11.46 5.02
N VAL A 84 7.27 11.57 3.71
CA VAL A 84 8.64 11.75 3.21
C VAL A 84 9.22 13.06 3.72
N TYR A 85 8.47 14.17 3.68
CA TYR A 85 8.90 15.45 4.21
C TYR A 85 9.19 15.36 5.72
N GLY A 86 8.27 14.78 6.51
CA GLY A 86 8.44 14.59 7.94
C GLY A 86 9.68 13.75 8.27
N LEU A 87 9.88 12.64 7.56
CA LEU A 87 11.02 11.75 7.75
C LEU A 87 12.33 12.42 7.35
N THR A 88 12.34 13.14 6.22
CA THR A 88 13.53 13.88 5.74
C THR A 88 13.89 14.99 6.71
N ARG A 89 12.90 15.76 7.19
CA ARG A 89 13.11 16.80 8.20
C ARG A 89 13.65 16.21 9.50
N TRP A 90 13.09 15.11 9.98
CA TRP A 90 13.57 14.42 11.17
C TRP A 90 15.02 13.93 11.00
N ALA A 91 15.35 13.35 9.84
CA ALA A 91 16.70 12.87 9.55
C ALA A 91 17.73 14.00 9.40
N VAL A 92 17.35 15.13 8.82
CA VAL A 92 18.26 16.26 8.51
C VAL A 92 18.40 17.24 9.67
N VAL A 93 17.30 17.55 10.36
CA VAL A 93 17.27 18.56 11.44
C VAL A 93 17.50 17.92 12.82
N GLY A 94 17.31 16.60 12.93
CA GLY A 94 17.51 15.86 14.17
C GLY A 94 16.22 15.73 15.01
N ALA A 95 16.15 14.61 15.73
CA ALA A 95 15.11 14.27 16.71
C ALA A 95 15.08 15.25 17.89
#